data_AF-A0A3Q1GAX2-F1
#
_entry.id   AF-A0A3Q1GAX2-F1
#
_cell.length_a   1.000
_cell.length_b   1.000
_cell.length_c   1.000
_cell.angle_alpha   90.00
_cell.angle_beta   90.00
_cell.angle_gamma   90.00
#
_symmetry.space_group_name_H-M   'P 1'
#
loop_
_entity.id
_entity.type
_entity.pdbx_description
1 polymer ?
#
loop_
_entity_poly.entity_id
_entity_poly.type
_entity_poly.pdbx_seq_one_letter_code
_entity_poly.pdbx_strand_id
1 'polypeptide(L)'
;ELQNLSVILENLYQKGVLSDEEVRNIQAERDGYDKTRKILDSVMKKGEAACYEFLRIIHVTRKRTLGRPTPLSEKNTGASTGIPQLWKTSCVVPVPKISHPKDLNHFRPT
;
A
#
# COMPACT_ATOMS: atom_id res chain seq x y z
N GLU A 1 -2.70 -6.91 -7.29
CA GLU A 1 -4.16 -6.70 -7.24
C GLU A 1 -4.65 -6.69 -5.80
N LEU A 2 -5.81 -6.06 -5.55
CA LEU A 2 -6.44 -6.01 -4.23
C LEU A 2 -7.01 -7.39 -3.88
N GLN A 3 -6.30 -8.15 -3.04
CA GLN A 3 -6.74 -9.48 -2.64
C GLN A 3 -7.91 -9.37 -1.64
N ASN A 4 -8.86 -10.31 -1.71
CA ASN A 4 -10.05 -10.40 -0.84
C ASN A 4 -11.06 -9.26 -0.98
N LEU A 5 -11.32 -8.81 -2.21
CA LEU A 5 -12.35 -7.81 -2.56
C LEU A 5 -13.69 -8.07 -1.87
N SER A 6 -14.15 -9.32 -1.84
CA SER A 6 -15.43 -9.66 -1.22
C SER A 6 -15.45 -9.40 0.29
N VAL A 7 -14.33 -9.65 0.99
CA VAL A 7 -14.19 -9.37 2.43
C VAL A 7 -14.15 -7.87 2.67
N ILE A 8 -13.44 -7.12 1.81
CA ILE A 8 -13.34 -5.67 1.92
C ILE A 8 -14.71 -5.02 1.70
N LEU A 9 -15.47 -5.48 0.70
CA LEU A 9 -16.82 -4.98 0.39
C LEU A 9 -17.79 -5.20 1.56
N GLU A 10 -17.78 -6.38 2.17
CA GLU A 10 -18.58 -6.69 3.35
C GLU A 10 -18.23 -5.78 4.53
N ASN A 11 -16.93 -5.56 4.79
CA ASN A 11 -16.51 -4.66 5.87
C ASN A 11 -16.93 -3.21 5.63
N LEU A 12 -16.90 -2.74 4.37
CA LEU A 12 -17.37 -1.40 4.01
C LEU A 12 -18.88 -1.24 4.24
N TYR A 13 -19.66 -2.27 3.91
CA TYR A 13 -21.09 -2.30 4.17
C TYR A 13 -21.39 -2.27 5.67
N GLN A 14 -20.75 -3.13 6.46
CA GLN A 14 -20.93 -3.17 7.92
C GLN A 14 -20.53 -1.87 8.62
N LYS A 15 -19.56 -1.14 8.07
CA LYS A 15 -19.15 0.19 8.57
C LYS A 15 -20.06 1.32 8.12
N GLY A 16 -21.11 1.04 7.33
CA GLY A 16 -22.01 2.04 6.79
C GLY A 16 -21.36 2.97 5.76
N VAL A 17 -20.16 2.61 5.26
CA VAL A 17 -19.46 3.41 4.24
C VAL A 17 -20.19 3.26 2.91
N LEU A 18 -20.62 2.06 2.54
CA LEU A 18 -21.41 1.80 1.34
C LEU A 18 -22.86 1.51 1.70
N SER A 19 -23.80 2.01 0.89
CA SER A 19 -25.23 1.68 1.02
C SER A 19 -25.57 0.36 0.32
N ASP A 20 -26.75 -0.21 0.63
CA ASP A 20 -27.26 -1.41 -0.02
C ASP A 20 -27.34 -1.29 -1.55
N GLU A 21 -27.62 -0.09 -2.06
CA GLU A 21 -27.67 0.18 -3.50
C GLU A 21 -26.29 0.09 -4.14
N GLU A 22 -25.28 0.72 -3.52
CA GLU A 22 -23.91 0.71 -4.02
C GLU A 22 -23.34 -0.71 -4.02
N VAL A 23 -23.57 -1.46 -2.93
CA VAL A 23 -23.12 -2.85 -2.82
C VAL A 23 -23.75 -3.72 -3.91
N ARG A 24 -25.06 -3.58 -4.18
CA ARG A 24 -25.72 -4.31 -5.26
C ARG A 24 -25.15 -3.96 -6.63
N ASN A 25 -24.92 -2.67 -6.91
CA ASN A 25 -24.34 -2.23 -8.18
C ASN A 25 -22.90 -2.73 -8.39
N ILE A 26 -22.12 -2.84 -7.31
CA ILE A 26 -20.77 -3.42 -7.33
C ILE A 26 -20.85 -4.93 -7.58
N GLN A 27 -21.77 -5.65 -6.91
CA GLN A 27 -21.92 -7.10 -7.07
C GLN A 27 -22.42 -7.50 -8.48
N ALA A 28 -23.23 -6.66 -9.11
CA ALA A 28 -23.75 -6.89 -10.46
C ALA A 28 -22.67 -6.87 -11.56
N GLU A 29 -21.47 -6.38 -11.24
CA GLU A 29 -20.37 -6.27 -12.19
C GLU A 29 -19.73 -7.63 -12.53
N ARG A 30 -19.26 -7.79 -13.77
CA ARG A 30 -18.71 -9.08 -14.24
C ARG A 30 -17.27 -9.32 -13.78
N ASP A 31 -16.40 -8.33 -13.92
CA ASP A 31 -14.95 -8.46 -13.64
C ASP A 31 -14.58 -7.99 -12.23
N GLY A 32 -13.60 -8.64 -11.61
CA GLY A 32 -12.97 -8.21 -10.36
C GLY A 32 -12.27 -6.85 -10.47
N TYR A 33 -11.73 -6.52 -11.65
CA TYR A 33 -11.16 -5.19 -11.90
C TYR A 33 -12.24 -4.09 -11.84
N ASP A 34 -13.33 -4.27 -12.58
CA ASP A 34 -14.44 -3.30 -12.60
C ASP A 34 -15.12 -3.18 -11.23
N LYS A 35 -15.20 -4.27 -10.46
CA LYS A 35 -15.62 -4.24 -9.05
C LYS A 35 -14.72 -3.34 -8.21
N THR A 36 -13.40 -3.47 -8.38
CA THR A 36 -12.43 -2.65 -7.66
C THR A 36 -12.59 -1.18 -8.01
N ARG A 37 -12.76 -0.87 -9.30
CA ARG A 37 -12.98 0.49 -9.78
C ARG A 37 -14.26 1.10 -9.21
N LYS A 38 -15.37 0.36 -9.22
CA LYS A 38 -16.64 0.83 -8.64
C LYS A 38 -16.53 1.08 -7.13
N ILE A 39 -15.83 0.23 -6.40
CA ILE A 39 -15.59 0.45 -4.96
C ILE A 39 -14.82 1.76 -4.74
N LEU A 40 -13.73 1.97 -5.48
CA LEU A 40 -12.94 3.20 -5.42
C LEU A 40 -13.79 4.43 -5.76
N ASP A 41 -14.57 4.37 -6.84
CA ASP A 41 -15.45 5.48 -7.27
C ASP A 41 -16.50 5.81 -6.20
N SER A 42 -17.13 4.80 -5.59
CA SER A 42 -18.12 5.01 -4.52
C SER A 42 -17.50 5.60 -3.26
N VAL A 43 -16.36 5.07 -2.81
CA VAL A 43 -15.66 5.58 -1.62
C VAL A 43 -15.17 7.02 -1.86
N MET A 44 -14.66 7.31 -3.06
CA MET A 44 -14.18 8.65 -3.43
C MET A 44 -15.32 9.68 -3.48
N LYS A 45 -16.51 9.30 -3.97
CA LYS A 45 -17.70 10.17 -4.00
C LYS A 45 -18.19 10.56 -2.60
N LYS A 46 -17.96 9.73 -1.59
CA LYS A 46 -18.34 10.00 -0.19
C LYS A 46 -17.34 10.88 0.56
N GLY A 47 -16.15 11.05 -0.01
CA GLY A 47 -15.13 11.94 0.51
C GLY A 47 -14.15 11.28 1.48
N GLU A 48 -13.32 12.11 2.10
CA GLU A 48 -12.10 11.68 2.79
C GLU A 48 -12.36 10.70 3.93
N ALA A 49 -13.42 10.91 4.71
CA ALA A 49 -13.77 10.03 5.83
C ALA A 49 -13.99 8.58 5.37
N ALA A 50 -14.68 8.39 4.24
CA ALA A 50 -14.89 7.08 3.64
C ALA A 50 -13.58 6.47 3.14
N CYS A 51 -12.72 7.28 2.51
CA CYS A 51 -11.39 6.84 2.06
C CYS A 51 -10.52 6.34 3.23
N TYR A 52 -10.53 7.04 4.37
CA TYR A 52 -9.77 6.62 5.55
C TYR A 52 -10.29 5.28 6.11
N GLU A 53 -11.60 5.08 6.17
CA GLU A 53 -12.17 3.80 6.60
C GLU A 53 -11.83 2.67 5.64
N PHE A 54 -11.88 2.91 4.32
CA PHE A 54 -11.45 1.94 3.32
C PHE A 54 -9.98 1.52 3.49
N LEU A 55 -9.07 2.48 3.66
CA LEU A 55 -7.65 2.21 3.92
C LEU A 55 -7.44 1.42 5.22
N ARG A 56 -8.19 1.76 6.27
CA ARG A 56 -8.17 1.03 7.55
C ARG A 56 -8.59 -0.42 7.37
N ILE A 57 -9.67 -0.68 6.62
CA ILE A 57 -10.16 -2.03 6.31
C ILE A 57 -9.13 -2.80 5.49
N ILE A 58 -8.53 -2.20 4.46
CA ILE A 58 -7.47 -2.84 3.66
C ILE A 58 -6.31 -3.26 4.56
N HIS A 59 -5.82 -2.35 5.40
CA HIS A 59 -4.69 -2.61 6.28
C HIS A 59 -4.97 -3.76 7.25
N VAL A 60 -6.14 -3.77 7.87
CA VAL A 60 -6.55 -4.80 8.82
C VAL A 60 -6.74 -6.15 8.11
N THR A 61 -7.37 -6.16 6.94
CA THR A 61 -7.62 -7.39 6.17
C THR A 61 -6.29 -7.99 5.71
N ARG A 62 -5.37 -7.16 5.21
CA ARG A 62 -4.03 -7.61 4.79
C ARG A 62 -3.22 -8.20 5.94
N LYS A 63 -3.28 -7.61 7.14
CA LYS A 63 -2.64 -8.17 8.35
C LYS A 63 -3.22 -9.52 8.79
N ARG A 64 -4.52 -9.74 8.59
CA ARG A 64 -5.19 -11.00 8.92
C ARG A 64 -4.87 -12.09 7.89
N THR A 65 -4.88 -11.76 6.61
CA THR A 65 -4.63 -12.72 5.52
C THR A 65 -3.16 -13.13 5.42
N LEU A 66 -2.21 -12.23 5.67
CA LEU A 66 -0.79 -12.54 5.53
C LEU A 66 -0.21 -13.40 6.66
N GLY A 67 -0.99 -13.70 7.70
CA GLY A 67 -0.46 -14.31 8.91
C GLY A 67 0.63 -13.45 9.54
N ARG A 68 1.00 -13.76 10.78
CA ARG A 68 2.25 -13.28 11.34
C ARG A 68 3.37 -13.71 10.35
N PRO A 69 4.28 -12.83 9.88
CA PRO A 69 5.53 -13.33 9.35
C PRO A 69 6.16 -14.12 10.50
N THR A 70 6.07 -15.45 10.42
CA THR A 70 6.77 -16.35 11.31
C THR A 70 8.22 -15.87 11.28
N PRO A 71 8.83 -15.49 12.43
CA PRO A 71 10.27 -15.33 12.47
C PRO A 71 10.81 -16.69 12.03
N LEU A 72 11.33 -16.76 10.81
CA LEU A 72 11.92 -17.99 10.30
C LEU A 72 13.07 -18.31 11.27
N SER A 73 12.84 -19.34 12.07
CA SER A 73 13.72 -19.84 13.10
C SER A 73 15.09 -20.11 12.49
N GLU A 74 16.05 -19.25 12.84
CA GLU A 74 17.47 -19.51 12.63
C GLU A 74 17.85 -20.79 13.40
N LYS A 75 18.28 -21.82 12.68
CA LYS A 75 19.13 -22.85 13.27
C LYS A 75 20.58 -22.35 13.20
N ASN A 76 20.94 -21.47 14.14
CA ASN A 76 22.33 -21.08 14.37
C ASN A 76 22.92 -21.96 15.47
N THR A 77 23.62 -23.04 15.08
CA THR A 77 24.63 -23.63 15.94
C THR A 77 25.94 -22.89 15.69
N GLY A 78 26.42 -22.17 16.72
CA GLY A 78 27.82 -21.78 16.82
C GLY A 78 28.12 -20.30 16.65
N ALA A 79 28.00 -19.56 17.77
CA ALA A 79 28.87 -18.48 18.22
C ALA A 79 29.34 -17.42 17.20
N SER A 80 28.86 -16.18 17.36
CA SER A 80 29.71 -15.02 17.70
C SER A 80 28.87 -13.75 17.72
N THR A 81 29.08 -12.93 18.74
CA THR A 81 28.55 -11.58 18.95
C THR A 81 28.45 -10.73 17.68
N GLY A 82 27.26 -10.22 17.37
CA GLY A 82 27.06 -9.30 16.25
C GLY A 82 25.74 -8.55 16.31
N ILE A 83 25.81 -7.26 16.61
CA ILE A 83 24.71 -6.28 16.51
C ILE A 83 24.07 -6.34 15.10
N PRO A 84 22.73 -6.17 14.93
CA PRO A 84 22.11 -6.13 13.61
C PRO A 84 22.78 -5.10 12.69
N GLN A 85 23.42 -5.59 11.65
CA GLN A 85 24.36 -4.84 10.80
C GLN A 85 23.68 -4.06 9.66
N LEU A 86 22.37 -3.75 9.75
CA LEU A 86 21.59 -3.26 8.60
C LEU A 86 21.22 -1.77 8.63
N TRP A 87 21.68 -0.98 9.61
CA TRP A 87 21.35 0.46 9.68
C TRP A 87 22.57 1.40 9.73
N LYS A 88 23.80 0.88 9.55
CA LYS A 88 25.03 1.67 9.69
C LYS A 88 25.54 2.34 8.41
N THR A 89 24.76 2.42 7.34
CA THR A 89 25.10 3.30 6.22
C THR A 89 24.22 4.54 6.29
N SER A 90 24.65 5.45 7.17
CA SER A 90 24.24 6.86 7.17
C SER A 90 24.25 7.40 5.73
N CYS A 91 23.16 8.02 5.30
CA CYS A 91 23.02 8.67 4.01
C CYS A 91 24.08 9.77 3.86
N VAL A 92 25.20 9.46 3.23
CA VAL A 92 26.07 10.46 2.61
C VAL A 92 25.98 10.21 1.12
N VAL A 93 25.08 10.92 0.45
CA VAL A 93 25.10 11.01 -1.01
C VAL A 93 26.33 11.84 -1.35
N PRO A 94 27.32 11.32 -2.10
CA PRO A 94 28.42 12.13 -2.56
C PRO A 94 27.85 13.21 -3.49
N VAL A 95 27.89 14.47 -3.08
CA VAL A 95 27.60 15.60 -3.98
C VAL A 95 28.82 15.75 -4.89
N PRO A 96 28.69 15.59 -6.22
CA PRO A 96 29.77 15.91 -7.14
C PRO A 96 30.13 17.38 -6.97
N LYS A 97 31.37 17.69 -6.59
CA LYS A 97 31.87 19.06 -6.59
C LYS A 97 32.09 19.48 -8.04
N ILE A 98 31.05 20.02 -8.66
CA ILE A 98 31.19 20.85 -9.86
C ILE A 98 32.01 22.09 -9.47
N SER A 99 33.20 22.23 -10.04
CA SER A 99 33.84 23.54 -10.19
C SER A 99 32.85 24.45 -10.91
N HIS A 100 32.64 25.65 -10.35
CA HIS A 100 31.69 26.70 -10.75
C HIS A 100 31.24 26.78 -12.24
N PRO A 101 30.00 27.26 -12.49
CA PRO A 101 29.20 26.95 -13.66
C PRO A 101 29.60 27.78 -14.88
N LYS A 102 29.58 27.16 -16.07
CA LYS A 102 29.41 27.87 -17.34
C LYS A 102 28.30 27.19 -18.13
N ASP A 103 27.34 28.03 -18.49
CA ASP A 103 26.17 27.84 -19.35
C ASP A 103 24.93 27.12 -18.81
N LEU A 104 23.99 27.98 -18.41
CA LEU A 104 22.56 27.74 -18.27
C LEU A 104 22.00 27.48 -19.68
N ASN A 105 21.77 26.21 -20.07
CA ASN A 105 20.78 25.73 -21.09
C ASN A 105 21.18 24.37 -21.72
N HIS A 106 21.36 23.30 -20.93
CA HIS A 106 21.65 21.96 -21.49
C HIS A 106 20.65 20.85 -21.10
N PHE A 107 19.54 21.18 -20.45
CA PHE A 107 18.53 20.18 -20.05
C PHE A 107 17.26 20.23 -20.90
N ARG A 108 17.38 20.21 -22.24
CA ARG A 108 16.24 19.88 -23.11
C ARG A 108 16.53 18.59 -23.88
N PRO A 109 15.84 17.47 -23.60
CA PRO A 109 15.92 16.29 -24.44
C PRO A 109 15.15 16.55 -25.75
N THR A 110 15.76 16.26 -26.90
CA THR A 110 15.10 16.16 -28.22
C THR A 110 14.44 14.80 -28.38
#